data_AF-Q6LNQ4-F1
#
_entry.id   AF-Q6LNQ4-F1
#
_cell.length_a   1.000
_cell.length_b   1.000
_cell.length_c   1.000
_cell.angle_alpha   90.00
_cell.angle_beta   90.00
_cell.angle_gamma   90.00
#
_symmetry.space_group_name_H-M   'P 1'
#
loop_
_entity.id
_entity.type
_entity.pdbx_description
1 polymer ?
#
loop_
_entity_poly.entity_id
_entity_poly.type
_entity_poly.pdbx_seq_one_letter_code
_entity_poly.pdbx_strand_id
1 'polypeptide(L)'
;MNMIQQYEEKLSCLIDQMVETASDDELFAGGYLRGHISLSAAECELNGIASIDVMKEAVDTSIAQAQSELTPADQLIVKDMWQQLQSRTSV
;
A
#
# COMPACT_ATOMS: atom_id res chain seq x y z
N MET A 1 8.56 -12.25 12.44
CA MET A 1 7.58 -11.26 11.96
C MET A 1 6.18 -11.78 12.23
N ASN A 2 5.30 -10.92 12.74
CA ASN A 2 3.87 -11.25 12.87
C ASN A 2 3.17 -11.24 11.49
N MET A 3 1.88 -11.55 11.45
CA MET A 3 1.12 -11.62 10.19
C MET A 3 1.08 -10.28 9.44
N ILE A 4 0.97 -9.17 10.16
CA ILE A 4 0.94 -7.82 9.60
C ILE A 4 2.29 -7.47 8.97
N GLN A 5 3.39 -7.68 9.70
CA GLN A 5 4.76 -7.43 9.23
C GLN A 5 5.13 -8.27 8.00
N GLN A 6 4.70 -9.54 7.96
CA GLN A 6 4.93 -10.39 6.79
C GLN A 6 4.18 -9.86 5.56
N TYR A 7 2.96 -9.35 5.76
CA TYR A 7 2.16 -8.78 4.67
C TYR A 7 2.72 -7.43 4.20
N GLU A 8 3.12 -6.54 5.12
CA GLU A 8 3.82 -5.30 4.82
C GLU A 8 5.12 -5.54 4.03
N GLU A 9 5.94 -6.49 4.45
CA GLU A 9 7.19 -6.83 3.76
C GLU A 9 6.91 -7.39 2.36
N LYS A 10 5.90 -8.25 2.22
CA LYS A 10 5.47 -8.77 0.91
C LYS A 10 5.06 -7.63 -0.04
N LEU A 11 4.26 -6.67 0.44
CA LEU A 11 3.86 -5.50 -0.34
C LEU A 11 5.06 -4.61 -0.70
N SER A 12 5.96 -4.37 0.25
CA SER A 12 7.16 -3.56 0.04
C SER A 12 8.06 -4.17 -1.02
N CYS A 13 8.27 -5.48 -0.97
CA CYS A 13 9.06 -6.21 -1.97
C CYS A 13 8.41 -6.15 -3.36
N LEU A 14 7.08 -6.26 -3.45
CA LEU A 14 6.37 -6.10 -4.73
C LEU A 14 6.55 -4.69 -5.30
N ILE A 15 6.51 -3.65 -4.46
CA ILE A 15 6.78 -2.27 -4.88
C ILE A 15 8.23 -2.14 -5.38
N ASP A 16 9.21 -2.69 -4.64
CA ASP A 16 10.63 -2.64 -5.05
C ASP A 16 10.88 -3.31 -6.41
N GLN A 17 10.18 -4.41 -6.70
CA GLN A 17 10.27 -5.11 -7.98
C GLN A 17 9.76 -4.29 -9.17
N MET A 18 8.90 -3.27 -8.93
CA MET A 18 8.37 -2.41 -9.98
C MET A 18 9.31 -1.25 -10.33
N VAL A 19 10.24 -0.90 -9.43
CA VAL A 19 11.11 0.30 -9.51
C VAL A 19 11.98 0.33 -10.76
N GLU A 20 12.58 -0.79 -11.17
CA GLU A 20 13.56 -0.80 -12.28
C GLU A 20 12.99 -0.36 -13.64
N THR A 21 11.68 -0.50 -13.83
CA THR A 21 10.99 -0.19 -15.09
C THR A 21 9.89 0.86 -14.94
N ALA A 22 9.73 1.41 -13.74
CA ALA A 22 8.67 2.37 -13.43
C ALA A 22 8.99 3.75 -14.03
N SER A 23 7.94 4.40 -14.51
CA SER A 23 7.94 5.84 -14.80
C SER A 23 8.04 6.67 -13.51
N ASP A 24 8.34 7.97 -13.62
CA ASP A 24 8.41 8.88 -12.48
C ASP A 24 7.09 8.90 -11.66
N ASP A 25 5.95 8.86 -12.36
CA ASP A 25 4.62 8.85 -11.71
C ASP A 25 4.37 7.51 -10.98
N GLU A 26 4.84 6.39 -11.53
CA GLU A 26 4.77 5.08 -10.87
C GLU A 26 5.72 4.99 -9.67
N LEU A 27 6.92 5.58 -9.75
CA LEU A 27 7.84 5.68 -8.62
C LEU A 27 7.23 6.52 -7.48
N PHE A 28 6.58 7.63 -7.83
CA PHE A 28 5.81 8.44 -6.88
C PHE A 28 4.69 7.62 -6.24
N ALA A 29 3.87 6.94 -7.04
CA ALA A 29 2.76 6.12 -6.54
C ALA A 29 3.25 4.97 -5.64
N GLY A 30 4.37 4.32 -5.98
CA GLY A 30 4.99 3.29 -5.16
C GLY A 30 5.48 3.82 -3.81
N GLY A 31 6.11 4.99 -3.79
CA GLY A 31 6.51 5.67 -2.56
C GLY A 31 5.32 6.08 -1.69
N TYR A 32 4.28 6.63 -2.31
CA TYR A 32 3.04 7.03 -1.65
C TYR A 32 2.34 5.84 -1.00
N LEU A 33 2.15 4.75 -1.75
CA LEU A 33 1.56 3.52 -1.23
C LEU A 33 2.38 2.91 -0.11
N ARG A 34 3.72 2.88 -0.23
CA ARG A 34 4.60 2.39 0.85
C ARG A 34 4.35 3.14 2.15
N GLY A 35 4.21 4.47 2.09
CA GLY A 35 3.90 5.29 3.27
C GLY A 35 2.59 4.89 3.94
N HIS A 36 1.52 4.75 3.17
CA HIS A 36 0.21 4.33 3.68
C HIS A 36 0.21 2.90 4.22
N ILE A 37 0.89 1.97 3.55
CA ILE A 37 1.02 0.58 3.99
C ILE A 37 1.73 0.51 5.34
N SER A 38 2.86 1.20 5.50
CA SER A 38 3.60 1.21 6.78
C SER A 38 2.81 1.90 7.91
N LEU A 39 2.09 2.98 7.60
CA LEU A 39 1.21 3.63 8.57
C LEU A 39 0.11 2.67 9.06
N SER A 40 -0.62 2.05 8.13
CA SER A 40 -1.70 1.12 8.47
C SER A 40 -1.20 -0.16 9.14
N ALA A 41 -0.01 -0.65 8.77
CA ALA A 41 0.64 -1.77 9.45
C ALA A 41 0.91 -1.42 10.92
N ALA A 42 1.55 -0.27 11.19
CA ALA A 42 1.86 0.20 12.54
C ALA A 42 0.59 0.41 13.38
N GLU A 43 -0.48 0.96 12.79
CA GLU A 43 -1.78 1.10 13.45
C GLU A 43 -2.39 -0.27 13.81
N CYS A 44 -2.32 -1.25 12.90
CA CYS A 44 -2.79 -2.60 13.19
C CYS A 44 -1.99 -3.23 14.35
N GLU A 45 -0.67 -3.09 14.35
CA GLU A 45 0.19 -3.61 15.41
C GLU A 45 -0.10 -2.97 16.77
N LEU A 46 -0.25 -1.64 16.80
CA LEU A 46 -0.55 -0.89 18.02
C LEU A 46 -1.89 -1.33 18.65
N ASN A 47 -2.87 -1.68 17.81
CA ASN A 47 -4.19 -2.14 18.24
C ASN A 47 -4.28 -3.66 18.44
N GLY A 48 -3.17 -4.41 18.30
CA GLY A 48 -3.15 -5.87 18.43
C GLY A 48 -3.94 -6.60 17.34
N ILE A 49 -4.14 -5.96 16.18
CA ILE A 49 -4.86 -6.51 15.04
C ILE A 49 -3.93 -7.46 14.28
N ALA A 50 -4.37 -8.70 14.09
CA ALA A 50 -3.65 -9.73 13.35
C ALA A 50 -4.45 -10.23 12.13
N SER A 51 -5.18 -9.32 11.47
CA SER A 51 -6.00 -9.62 10.29
C SER A 51 -5.51 -8.82 9.08
N ILE A 52 -5.16 -9.54 8.01
CA ILE A 52 -4.74 -8.94 6.74
C ILE A 52 -5.89 -8.14 6.12
N ASP A 53 -7.13 -8.60 6.24
CA ASP A 53 -8.27 -7.90 5.65
C ASP A 53 -8.53 -6.56 6.36
N VAL A 54 -8.35 -6.51 7.68
CA VAL A 54 -8.43 -5.25 8.43
C VAL A 54 -7.30 -4.31 8.04
N MET A 55 -6.09 -4.83 7.79
CA MET A 55 -4.98 -4.02 7.29
C MET A 55 -5.26 -3.45 5.89
N LYS A 56 -5.86 -4.23 4.98
CA LYS A 56 -6.25 -3.74 3.65
C LYS A 56 -7.27 -2.60 3.76
N GLU A 57 -8.30 -2.78 4.59
CA GLU A 57 -9.31 -1.74 4.85
C GLU A 57 -8.68 -0.48 5.45
N ALA A 58 -7.69 -0.63 6.33
CA ALA A 58 -6.95 0.48 6.90
C ALA A 58 -6.15 1.24 5.81
N VAL A 59 -5.48 0.53 4.89
CA VAL A 59 -4.76 1.15 3.76
C VAL A 59 -5.73 1.88 2.83
N ASP A 60 -6.85 1.24 2.45
CA ASP A 60 -7.88 1.86 1.62
C ASP A 60 -8.43 3.15 2.26
N THR A 61 -8.70 3.10 3.56
CA THR A 61 -9.18 4.26 4.33
C THR A 61 -8.13 5.36 4.38
N SER A 62 -6.86 5.00 4.63
CA SER A 62 -5.75 5.94 4.70
C SER A 62 -5.53 6.68 3.38
N ILE A 63 -5.56 5.96 2.25
CA ILE A 63 -5.47 6.54 0.91
C ILE A 63 -6.69 7.43 0.64
N ALA A 64 -7.90 6.97 0.94
CA ALA A 64 -9.12 7.74 0.71
C ALA A 64 -9.14 9.07 1.48
N GLN A 65 -8.60 9.10 2.70
CA GLN A 65 -8.49 10.31 3.51
C GLN A 65 -7.43 11.29 2.96
N ALA A 66 -6.38 10.78 2.33
CA ALA A 66 -5.29 11.59 1.77
C ALA A 66 -5.46 11.91 0.27
N GLN A 67 -6.55 11.49 -0.37
CA GLN A 67 -6.78 11.70 -1.81
C GLN A 67 -6.70 13.16 -2.27
N SER A 68 -7.01 14.12 -1.39
CA SER A 68 -6.93 15.55 -1.71
C SER A 68 -5.50 16.04 -1.94
N GLU A 69 -4.49 15.27 -1.55
CA GLU A 69 -3.06 15.59 -1.75
C GLU A 69 -2.60 15.24 -3.17
N LEU A 70 -3.37 14.43 -3.90
CA LEU A 70 -3.03 13.89 -5.21
C LEU A 70 -3.72 14.66 -6.34
N THR A 71 -3.04 14.75 -7.49
CA THR A 71 -3.73 15.18 -8.71
C THR A 71 -4.70 14.09 -9.19
N PRO A 72 -5.70 14.41 -10.04
CA PRO A 72 -6.59 13.38 -10.59
C PRO A 72 -5.86 12.27 -11.36
N ALA A 73 -4.71 12.57 -11.96
CA ALA A 73 -3.88 11.56 -12.63
C ALA A 73 -3.22 10.63 -11.62
N ASP A 74 -2.59 11.19 -10.59
CA ASP A 74 -1.91 10.40 -9.54
C ASP A 74 -2.88 9.50 -8.77
N GLN A 75 -4.12 9.98 -8.53
CA GLN A 75 -5.17 9.16 -7.92
C GLN A 75 -5.45 7.88 -8.71
N LEU A 76 -5.43 7.95 -10.04
CA LEU A 76 -5.64 6.77 -10.89
C LEU A 76 -4.46 5.81 -10.81
N ILE A 77 -3.23 6.33 -10.84
CA ILE A 77 -2.00 5.52 -10.80
C ILE A 77 -1.87 4.82 -9.44
N VAL A 78 -2.07 5.54 -8.34
CA VAL A 78 -2.08 4.99 -6.97
C VAL A 78 -3.14 3.90 -6.84
N LYS A 79 -4.35 4.14 -7.35
CA LYS A 79 -5.44 3.16 -7.30
C LYS A 79 -5.11 1.90 -8.10
N ASP A 80 -4.62 2.06 -9.33
CA ASP A 80 -4.28 0.93 -10.20
C ASP A 80 -3.15 0.10 -9.58
N MET A 81 -2.08 0.74 -9.11
CA MET A 81 -0.98 0.06 -8.45
C MET A 81 -1.44 -0.67 -7.18
N TRP A 82 -2.31 -0.06 -6.36
CA TRP A 82 -2.86 -0.73 -5.19
C TRP A 82 -3.69 -1.97 -5.55
N GLN A 83 -4.50 -1.91 -6.61
CA GLN A 83 -5.23 -3.07 -7.11
C GLN A 83 -4.30 -4.17 -7.62
N GLN A 84 -3.21 -3.80 -8.31
CA GLN A 84 -2.19 -4.76 -8.74
C GLN A 84 -1.53 -5.46 -7.54
N LEU A 85 -1.15 -4.71 -6.51
CA LEU A 85 -0.56 -5.26 -5.27
C LEU A 85 -1.53 -6.23 -4.56
N GLN A 86 -2.81 -5.87 -4.46
CA GLN A 86 -3.83 -6.76 -3.90
C GLN A 86 -3.97 -8.04 -4.71
N SER A 87 -4.01 -7.97 -6.04
CA SER A 87 -4.13 -9.16 -6.90
C SER A 87 -2.97 -10.15 -6.75
N ARG A 88 -1.75 -9.65 -6.48
CA ARG A 88 -0.52 -10.44 -6.28
C ARG A 88 -0.39 -10.98 -4.85
N THR A 89 -1.19 -10.46 -3.93
CA THR A 89 -1.18 -10.87 -2.52
C THR A 89 -2.37 -11.72 -2.12
N SER A 90 -3.44 -11.74 -2.93
CA SER A 90 -4.56 -12.69 -2.83
C SER A 90 -4.03 -14.13 -2.90
N VAL A 91 -4.27 -14.89 -1.81
CA VAL A 91 -4.03 -16.34 -1.72
C VAL A 91 -5.34 -17.06 -2.02
#